data_AF-A0A3M1PIY4-F1
#
_entry.id   AF-A0A3M1PIY4-F1
#
_cell.length_a   1.000
_cell.length_b   1.000
_cell.length_c   1.000
_cell.angle_alpha   90.00
_cell.angle_beta   90.00
_cell.angle_gamma   90.00
#
_symmetry.space_group_name_H-M   'P 1'
#
loop_
_entity.id
_entity.type
_entity.pdbx_description
1 polymer ?
#
loop_
_entity_poly.entity_id
_entity_poly.type
_entity_poly.pdbx_seq_one_letter_code
_entity_poly.pdbx_strand_id
1 'polypeptide(L)'
;MTHPDGPKGGRRFACVQEPSSRGRDMAVPMPSRRRVLQLVAVSPLLALLPGMAFTQEAAPIVWRGRLMGAEAALSLYARDRDRAEESLEEAIVLARRLEGLFSLYRSDSALVVLNETGRLHAPPRDFLALMQAADHFHRLTDGAFNPLVGALFDLYLAHFASRPGDERGPSSPAIAKGCRLLTWRKLRYDRRSVQLPRGARLTFNGIAQGYVTDRVAALLARKGWMPALVNFGEYRALGRHPSGRPFMLGLADPLHPGQVLGRLPVSRALAASSPLAARFDEAGRFHHLLDPRTGRPAVQAPAGLWVAAGNATTADALSTALSVMTRTERRRLLGRLSGVTAWQTTGGGTLQQLKS
;
A
#
# COMPACT_ATOMS: atom_id res chain seq x y z
N MET A 1 -1.46 18.01 64.73
CA MET A 1 -1.12 19.12 63.81
C MET A 1 0.00 18.61 62.91
N THR A 2 -0.07 18.58 61.58
CA THR A 2 -1.20 18.74 60.62
C THR A 2 -0.71 18.23 59.25
N HIS A 3 -1.45 17.31 58.62
CA HIS A 3 -1.50 17.17 57.15
C HIS A 3 -2.44 18.29 56.59
N PRO A 4 -2.63 18.49 55.26
CA PRO A 4 -2.23 17.69 54.08
C PRO A 4 -1.21 18.47 53.20
N ASP A 5 -1.05 18.41 51.87
CA ASP A 5 -1.72 17.70 50.75
C ASP A 5 -0.80 17.61 49.50
N GLY A 6 -1.26 16.93 48.44
CA GLY A 6 -0.89 17.20 47.03
C GLY A 6 -1.88 18.19 46.37
N PRO A 7 -2.10 18.22 45.02
CA PRO A 7 -1.69 17.21 44.04
C PRO A 7 -1.28 17.75 42.62
N LYS A 8 -1.03 16.82 41.69
CA LYS A 8 -1.26 16.88 40.21
C LYS A 8 -0.76 18.10 39.40
N GLY A 9 0.26 17.85 38.56
CA GLY A 9 0.61 18.68 37.39
C GLY A 9 0.76 17.85 36.11
N GLY A 10 -0.30 17.70 35.33
CA GLY A 10 -0.27 16.93 34.07
C GLY A 10 0.45 17.69 32.95
N ARG A 11 1.45 17.08 32.31
CA ARG A 11 2.12 17.65 31.15
C ARG A 11 1.22 17.56 29.92
N ARG A 12 0.55 18.66 29.59
CA ARG A 12 -0.14 18.83 28.31
C ARG A 12 0.89 18.79 27.18
N PHE A 13 0.65 17.97 26.15
CA PHE A 13 1.35 18.07 24.89
C PHE A 13 0.96 19.40 24.23
N ALA A 14 1.88 20.37 24.26
CA ALA A 14 1.72 21.62 23.54
C ALA A 14 1.92 21.37 22.03
N CYS A 15 0.96 21.82 21.22
CA CYS A 15 1.08 21.80 19.77
C CYS A 15 2.15 22.81 19.34
N VAL A 16 3.33 22.33 18.96
CA VAL A 16 4.37 23.17 18.36
C VAL A 16 4.05 23.34 16.88
N GLN A 17 3.68 24.55 16.48
CA GLN A 17 3.56 24.94 15.08
C GLN A 17 4.96 25.20 14.51
N GLU A 18 5.34 24.48 13.44
CA GLU A 18 6.54 24.80 12.68
C GLU A 18 6.29 26.00 11.73
N PRO A 19 7.28 26.87 11.50
CA PRO A 19 7.12 28.10 10.72
C PRO A 19 7.14 27.84 9.21
N SER A 20 6.35 28.60 8.45
CA SER A 20 6.25 28.46 6.99
C SER A 20 7.47 29.04 6.26
N SER A 21 8.35 28.18 5.74
CA SER A 21 9.37 28.58 4.74
C SER A 21 8.81 28.43 3.33
N ARG A 22 8.65 29.55 2.59
CA ARG A 22 8.21 29.55 1.18
C ARG A 22 9.33 29.06 0.24
N GLY A 23 9.49 27.75 0.11
CA GLY A 23 10.14 27.11 -1.05
C GLY A 23 9.09 26.75 -2.09
N ARG A 24 9.42 26.83 -3.39
CA ARG A 24 8.54 26.28 -4.45
C ARG A 24 8.78 24.79 -4.58
N ASP A 25 8.19 24.02 -3.67
CA ASP A 25 8.11 22.57 -3.82
C ASP A 25 7.27 22.24 -5.06
N MET A 26 7.92 21.73 -6.09
CA MET A 26 7.26 21.03 -7.20
C MET A 26 6.70 19.72 -6.67
N ALA A 27 5.53 19.81 -6.04
CA ALA A 27 4.83 18.69 -5.41
C ALA A 27 4.37 17.67 -6.47
N VAL A 28 5.26 16.76 -6.86
CA VAL A 28 4.91 15.56 -7.62
C VAL A 28 3.90 14.77 -6.79
N PRO A 29 2.65 14.56 -7.27
CA PRO A 29 1.62 13.97 -6.44
C PRO A 29 1.95 12.51 -6.12
N MET A 30 2.02 12.20 -4.82
CA MET A 30 2.15 10.83 -4.33
C MET A 30 0.99 9.96 -4.86
N PRO A 31 1.25 8.73 -5.36
CA PRO A 31 0.23 7.73 -5.63
C PRO A 31 -0.51 7.29 -4.36
N SER A 32 -1.49 8.09 -3.93
CA SER A 32 -2.28 7.83 -2.73
C SER A 32 -3.47 6.93 -3.06
N ARG A 33 -3.25 5.61 -2.91
CA ARG A 33 -4.23 4.54 -3.21
C ARG A 33 -5.56 4.62 -2.41
N ARG A 34 -5.67 5.52 -1.44
CA ARG A 34 -6.81 5.62 -0.50
C ARG A 34 -8.17 5.88 -1.17
N ARG A 35 -8.25 6.38 -2.40
CA ARG A 35 -9.53 6.55 -3.12
C ARG A 35 -10.30 5.24 -3.36
N VAL A 36 -9.68 4.07 -3.13
CA VAL A 36 -10.20 2.74 -3.51
C VAL A 36 -10.58 1.87 -2.31
N LEU A 37 -10.22 2.26 -1.08
CA LEU A 37 -10.50 1.50 0.15
C LEU A 37 -10.94 2.42 1.29
N GLN A 38 -12.21 2.29 1.70
CA GLN A 38 -12.78 3.06 2.81
C GLN A 38 -13.24 2.13 3.93
N LEU A 39 -12.79 2.41 5.15
CA LEU A 39 -13.27 1.73 6.35
C LEU A 39 -14.61 2.34 6.78
N VAL A 40 -15.71 1.66 6.45
CA VAL A 40 -17.04 2.05 6.95
C VAL A 40 -17.25 1.46 8.33
N ALA A 41 -17.26 2.32 9.35
CA ALA A 41 -17.73 1.93 10.67
C ALA A 41 -19.23 1.60 10.60
N VAL A 42 -19.62 0.45 11.15
CA VAL A 42 -21.03 0.10 11.30
C VAL A 42 -21.52 0.73 12.59
N SER A 43 -22.22 1.86 12.51
CA SER A 43 -23.00 2.36 13.64
C SER A 43 -24.08 1.33 14.00
N PRO A 44 -24.21 0.92 15.28
CA PRO A 44 -25.30 0.06 15.70
C PRO A 44 -26.60 0.87 15.67
N LEU A 45 -27.52 0.53 14.75
CA LEU A 45 -28.88 1.05 14.78
C LEU A 45 -29.62 0.36 15.94
N LEU A 46 -29.75 1.05 17.08
CA LEU A 46 -30.24 0.47 18.33
C LEU A 46 -31.70 0.88 18.60
N ALA A 47 -32.64 -0.02 18.31
CA ALA A 47 -33.98 -0.09 18.88
C ALA A 47 -34.67 -1.41 18.42
N LEU A 48 -35.47 -2.14 19.20
CA LEU A 48 -35.76 -2.11 20.65
C LEU A 48 -36.28 -3.53 21.01
N LEU A 49 -35.48 -4.37 21.67
CA LEU A 49 -35.93 -5.62 22.27
C LEU A 49 -35.24 -5.82 23.63
N PRO A 50 -35.97 -5.83 24.75
CA PRO A 50 -35.39 -6.05 26.07
C PRO A 50 -35.05 -7.54 26.26
N GLY A 51 -33.79 -7.87 26.57
CA GLY A 51 -33.41 -9.23 26.96
C GLY A 51 -32.01 -9.70 26.55
N MET A 52 -31.37 -9.07 25.56
CA MET A 52 -29.96 -9.34 25.27
C MET A 52 -29.07 -8.31 25.96
N ALA A 53 -28.17 -8.80 26.81
CA ALA A 53 -27.07 -8.00 27.34
C ALA A 53 -26.17 -7.56 26.17
N PHE A 54 -26.37 -6.32 25.70
CA PHE A 54 -25.43 -5.68 24.79
C PHE A 54 -24.10 -5.53 25.52
N THR A 55 -23.19 -6.48 25.28
CA THR A 55 -21.77 -6.30 25.61
C THR A 55 -21.33 -5.03 24.92
N GLN A 56 -21.00 -3.99 25.70
CA GLN A 56 -20.51 -2.72 25.17
C GLN A 56 -19.30 -3.03 24.27
N GLU A 57 -19.44 -2.78 22.97
CA GLU A 57 -18.43 -3.16 21.99
C GLU A 57 -17.17 -2.35 22.29
N ALA A 58 -16.13 -3.01 22.80
CA ALA A 58 -14.93 -2.33 23.29
C ALA A 58 -14.33 -1.49 22.16
N ALA A 59 -14.42 -0.16 22.30
CA ALA A 59 -13.97 0.77 21.29
C ALA A 59 -12.46 0.57 21.04
N PRO A 60 -12.02 0.43 19.79
CA PRO A 60 -10.60 0.25 19.51
C PRO A 60 -9.83 1.52 19.89
N ILE A 61 -8.63 1.33 20.41
CA ILE A 61 -7.62 2.38 20.50
C ILE A 61 -7.02 2.49 19.10
N VAL A 62 -7.19 3.66 18.48
CA VAL A 62 -6.86 3.88 17.07
C VAL A 62 -5.80 4.96 16.93
N TRP A 63 -4.62 4.57 16.44
CA TRP A 63 -3.67 5.53 15.89
C TRP A 63 -4.05 5.87 14.43
N ARG A 64 -3.91 7.14 14.05
CA ARG A 64 -4.08 7.62 12.67
C ARG A 64 -2.94 8.56 12.30
N GLY A 65 -2.52 8.54 11.05
CA GLY A 65 -1.48 9.44 10.54
C GLY A 65 -1.24 9.28 9.05
N ARG A 66 -0.04 9.62 8.59
CA ARG A 66 0.44 9.37 7.22
C ARG A 66 1.76 8.59 7.24
N LEU A 67 1.86 7.60 6.35
CA LEU A 67 3.04 6.76 6.11
C LEU A 67 3.04 6.33 4.64
N MET A 68 4.22 6.29 4.01
CA MET A 68 4.43 5.91 2.60
C MET A 68 3.57 6.73 1.61
N GLY A 69 3.32 8.00 1.93
CA GLY A 69 2.47 8.91 1.13
C GLY A 69 0.97 8.64 1.20
N ALA A 70 0.53 7.62 1.93
CA ALA A 70 -0.87 7.32 2.19
C ALA A 70 -1.25 7.71 3.62
N GLU A 71 -2.54 7.93 3.86
CA GLU A 71 -3.05 7.97 5.22
C GLU A 71 -3.20 6.55 5.77
N ALA A 72 -2.94 6.44 7.06
CA ALA A 72 -2.62 5.21 7.75
C ALA A 72 -3.46 5.08 9.03
N ALA A 73 -3.80 3.85 9.42
CA ALA A 73 -4.51 3.57 10.66
C ALA A 73 -4.08 2.23 11.27
N LEU A 74 -3.97 2.21 12.60
CA LEU A 74 -3.79 1.01 13.41
C LEU A 74 -4.89 0.97 14.46
N SER A 75 -5.67 -0.10 14.51
CA SER A 75 -6.73 -0.30 15.50
C SER A 75 -6.39 -1.50 16.39
N LEU A 76 -6.17 -1.27 17.69
CA LEU A 76 -6.00 -2.30 18.69
C LEU A 76 -7.25 -2.39 19.57
N TYR A 77 -7.74 -3.59 19.84
CA TYR A 77 -8.88 -3.81 20.73
C TYR A 77 -8.35 -4.30 22.07
N ALA A 78 -8.27 -3.40 23.05
CA ALA A 78 -7.61 -3.60 24.33
C ALA A 78 -8.49 -3.12 25.49
N ARG A 79 -8.27 -3.70 26.68
CA ARG A 79 -8.74 -3.11 27.96
C ARG A 79 -7.66 -2.24 28.61
N ASP A 80 -6.41 -2.66 28.45
CA ASP A 80 -5.21 -1.94 28.88
C ASP A 80 -4.85 -0.91 27.80
N ARG A 81 -5.00 0.38 28.14
CA ARG A 81 -4.77 1.49 27.21
C ARG A 81 -3.29 1.80 27.05
N ASP A 82 -2.54 1.84 28.15
CA ASP A 82 -1.16 2.32 28.17
C ASP A 82 -0.26 1.35 27.40
N ARG A 83 -0.43 0.03 27.60
CA ARG A 83 0.26 -1.01 26.82
C ARG A 83 -0.11 -0.98 25.33
N ALA A 84 -1.34 -0.60 25.00
CA ALA A 84 -1.77 -0.47 23.61
C ALA A 84 -1.12 0.75 22.94
N GLU A 85 -1.02 1.88 23.64
CA GLU A 85 -0.35 3.09 23.14
C GLU A 85 1.17 2.85 22.96
N GLU A 86 1.86 2.24 23.93
CA GLU A 86 3.26 1.80 23.78
C GLU A 86 3.46 0.89 22.55
N SER A 87 2.57 -0.09 22.36
CA SER A 87 2.64 -1.02 21.22
C SER A 87 2.32 -0.36 19.88
N LEU A 88 1.51 0.70 19.87
CA LEU A 88 1.26 1.53 18.69
C LEU A 88 2.51 2.36 18.37
N GLU A 89 3.18 2.96 19.35
CA GLU A 89 4.42 3.71 19.14
C GLU A 89 5.52 2.82 18.54
N GLU A 90 5.76 1.62 19.10
CA GLU A 90 6.70 0.64 18.51
C GLU A 90 6.35 0.28 17.06
N ALA A 91 5.06 0.09 16.77
CA ALA A 91 4.57 -0.21 15.42
C ALA A 91 4.85 0.94 14.44
N ILE A 92 4.71 2.20 14.86
CA ILE A 92 5.03 3.38 14.05
C ILE A 92 6.55 3.57 13.89
N VAL A 93 7.35 3.30 14.92
CA VAL A 93 8.82 3.29 14.81
C VAL A 93 9.28 2.24 13.79
N LEU A 94 8.73 1.03 13.83
CA LEU A 94 9.02 -0.01 12.82
C LEU A 94 8.58 0.44 11.41
N ALA A 95 7.37 1.00 11.26
CA ALA A 95 6.88 1.45 9.96
C ALA A 95 7.75 2.57 9.35
N ARG A 96 8.13 3.58 10.15
CA ARG A 96 9.03 4.66 9.72
C ARG A 96 10.43 4.16 9.37
N ARG A 97 10.98 3.21 10.13
CA ARG A 97 12.26 2.56 9.79
C ARG A 97 12.19 1.88 8.42
N LEU A 98 11.10 1.19 8.11
CA LEU A 98 10.92 0.51 6.82
C LEU A 98 10.64 1.48 5.67
N GLU A 99 9.91 2.57 5.92
CA GLU A 99 9.75 3.69 4.96
C GLU A 99 11.11 4.29 4.57
N GLY A 100 12.03 4.44 5.53
CA GLY A 100 13.43 4.82 5.30
C GLY A 100 14.24 3.82 4.45
N LEU A 101 13.74 2.59 4.22
CA LEU A 101 14.37 1.65 3.29
C LEU A 101 13.77 1.70 1.88
N PHE A 102 12.49 2.04 1.75
CA PHE A 102 11.70 1.80 0.53
C PHE A 102 11.15 3.06 -0.15
N SER A 103 11.23 4.23 0.49
CA SER A 103 10.75 5.48 -0.10
C SER A 103 11.58 5.91 -1.32
N LEU A 104 10.92 6.34 -2.38
CA LEU A 104 11.57 6.99 -3.54
C LEU A 104 11.80 8.50 -3.36
N TYR A 105 11.29 9.07 -2.27
CA TYR A 105 11.21 10.53 -2.06
C TYR A 105 12.09 11.02 -0.91
N ARG A 106 12.59 10.08 -0.09
CA ARG A 106 13.57 10.36 0.97
C ARG A 106 14.97 10.20 0.37
N SER A 107 15.74 11.28 0.33
CA SER A 107 17.13 11.27 -0.16
C SER A 107 18.05 10.33 0.64
N ASP A 108 17.75 10.11 1.92
CA ASP A 108 18.49 9.19 2.79
C ASP A 108 18.07 7.72 2.65
N SER A 109 17.14 7.37 1.74
CA SER A 109 16.61 6.02 1.66
C SER A 109 17.57 5.04 0.96
N ALA A 110 17.57 3.79 1.44
CA ALA A 110 18.34 2.71 0.82
C ALA A 110 17.95 2.47 -0.65
N LEU A 111 16.70 2.73 -1.03
CA LEU A 111 16.22 2.61 -2.41
C LEU A 111 16.70 3.78 -3.29
N VAL A 112 16.70 5.01 -2.79
CA VAL A 112 17.22 6.18 -3.52
C VAL A 112 18.72 6.02 -3.73
N VAL A 113 19.48 5.70 -2.68
CA VAL A 113 20.92 5.41 -2.78
C VAL A 113 21.21 4.32 -3.83
N LEU A 114 20.43 3.23 -3.85
CA LEU A 114 20.56 2.19 -4.88
C LEU A 114 20.27 2.70 -6.30
N ASN A 115 19.24 3.55 -6.47
CA ASN A 115 18.80 4.10 -7.76
C ASN A 115 19.67 5.23 -8.31
N GLU A 116 20.52 5.83 -7.49
CA GLU A 116 21.47 6.88 -7.87
C GLU A 116 22.86 6.31 -8.14
N THR A 117 23.37 5.49 -7.23
CA THR A 117 24.71 4.88 -7.33
C THR A 117 24.74 3.62 -8.21
N GLY A 118 23.58 3.00 -8.44
CA GLY A 118 23.46 1.67 -9.04
C GLY A 118 23.87 0.52 -8.10
N ARG A 119 24.32 0.79 -6.86
CA ARG A 119 24.81 -0.24 -5.94
C ARG A 119 24.58 0.08 -4.46
N LEU A 120 23.84 -0.80 -3.78
CA LEU A 120 23.68 -0.76 -2.32
C LEU A 120 24.60 -1.79 -1.67
N HIS A 121 25.50 -1.35 -0.80
CA HIS A 121 26.37 -2.23 0.00
C HIS A 121 25.70 -2.63 1.31
N ALA A 122 26.01 -3.84 1.81
CA ALA A 122 25.46 -4.41 3.05
C ALA A 122 23.94 -4.18 3.23
N PRO A 123 23.11 -4.54 2.23
CA PRO A 123 21.68 -4.21 2.18
C PRO A 123 20.94 -4.73 3.43
N PRO A 124 20.12 -3.89 4.11
CA PRO A 124 19.41 -4.29 5.32
C PRO A 124 18.52 -5.54 5.10
N ARG A 125 18.37 -6.36 6.15
CA ARG A 125 17.62 -7.63 6.07
C ARG A 125 16.21 -7.49 5.51
N ASP A 126 15.47 -6.46 5.92
CA ASP A 126 14.11 -6.21 5.42
C ASP A 126 14.11 -5.79 3.93
N PHE A 127 15.16 -5.14 3.43
CA PHE A 127 15.36 -4.83 2.01
C PHE A 127 15.62 -6.10 1.18
N LEU A 128 16.48 -6.99 1.67
CA LEU A 128 16.70 -8.30 1.03
C LEU A 128 15.44 -9.17 1.02
N ALA A 129 14.65 -9.15 2.10
CA ALA A 129 13.38 -9.87 2.17
C ALA A 129 12.35 -9.31 1.16
N LEU A 130 12.28 -7.98 0.99
CA LEU A 130 11.40 -7.38 -0.01
C LEU A 130 11.88 -7.65 -1.44
N MET A 131 13.20 -7.66 -1.69
CA MET A 131 13.80 -8.09 -2.96
C MET A 131 13.45 -9.55 -3.31
N GLN A 132 13.48 -10.45 -2.34
CA GLN A 132 13.09 -11.86 -2.52
C GLN A 132 11.59 -12.01 -2.83
N ALA A 133 10.73 -11.24 -2.15
CA ALA A 133 9.30 -11.21 -2.44
C ALA A 133 9.02 -10.66 -3.85
N ALA A 134 9.65 -9.54 -4.21
CA ALA A 134 9.60 -8.96 -5.54
C ALA A 134 10.03 -9.94 -6.65
N ASP A 135 11.14 -10.65 -6.44
CA ASP A 135 11.66 -11.67 -7.34
C ASP A 135 10.72 -12.89 -7.50
N HIS A 136 10.07 -13.30 -6.40
CA HIS A 136 9.00 -14.30 -6.44
C HIS A 136 7.81 -13.82 -7.29
N PHE A 137 7.28 -12.62 -7.05
CA PHE A 137 6.13 -12.11 -7.81
C PHE A 137 6.46 -11.83 -9.28
N HIS A 138 7.66 -11.35 -9.59
CA HIS A 138 8.12 -11.22 -10.97
C HIS A 138 8.08 -12.57 -11.71
N ARG A 139 8.59 -13.65 -11.10
CA ARG A 139 8.48 -15.01 -11.70
C ARG A 139 7.05 -15.52 -11.77
N LEU A 140 6.27 -15.38 -10.70
CA LEU A 140 4.91 -15.90 -10.60
C LEU A 140 3.96 -15.29 -11.64
N THR A 141 4.21 -14.03 -12.02
CA THR A 141 3.38 -13.23 -12.92
C THR A 141 3.94 -13.12 -14.35
N ASP A 142 4.95 -13.95 -14.69
CA ASP A 142 5.65 -13.92 -15.97
C ASP A 142 6.16 -12.51 -16.37
N GLY A 143 6.58 -11.72 -15.37
CA GLY A 143 7.10 -10.36 -15.53
C GLY A 143 6.05 -9.25 -15.62
N ALA A 144 4.76 -9.55 -15.48
CA ALA A 144 3.72 -8.51 -15.39
C ALA A 144 3.88 -7.66 -14.11
N PHE A 145 4.31 -8.27 -13.00
CA PHE A 145 4.89 -7.54 -11.87
C PHE A 145 6.39 -7.32 -12.11
N ASN A 146 6.83 -6.08 -12.35
CA ASN A 146 8.25 -5.77 -12.54
C ASN A 146 8.69 -4.50 -11.80
N PRO A 147 9.39 -4.64 -10.67
CA PRO A 147 9.93 -3.51 -9.91
C PRO A 147 10.94 -2.63 -10.65
N LEU A 148 11.50 -3.04 -11.80
CA LEU A 148 12.37 -2.18 -12.62
C LEU A 148 11.60 -1.17 -13.50
N VAL A 149 10.27 -1.10 -13.38
CA VAL A 149 9.43 -0.13 -14.10
C VAL A 149 9.72 1.34 -13.72
N GLY A 150 10.51 1.59 -12.67
CA GLY A 150 10.91 2.94 -12.24
C GLY A 150 11.55 3.76 -13.36
N ALA A 151 12.36 3.15 -14.23
CA ALA A 151 12.97 3.85 -15.36
C ALA A 151 11.95 4.32 -16.43
N LEU A 152 10.81 3.64 -16.55
CA LEU A 152 9.69 4.10 -17.38
C LEU A 152 8.84 5.14 -16.64
N PHE A 153 8.62 4.96 -15.33
CA PHE A 153 7.92 5.96 -14.50
C PHE A 153 8.59 7.33 -14.61
N ASP A 154 9.93 7.39 -14.47
CA ASP A 154 10.72 8.61 -14.64
C ASP A 154 10.59 9.20 -16.05
N LEU A 155 10.56 8.37 -17.10
CA LEU A 155 10.35 8.82 -18.48
C LEU A 155 8.99 9.50 -18.66
N TYR A 156 7.92 8.91 -18.13
CA TYR A 156 6.57 9.49 -18.18
C TYR A 156 6.48 10.77 -17.36
N LEU A 157 7.02 10.77 -16.14
CA LEU A 157 7.03 11.95 -15.26
C LEU A 157 7.79 13.13 -15.89
N ALA A 158 9.00 12.90 -16.41
CA ALA A 158 9.80 13.94 -17.07
C ALA A 158 9.14 14.44 -18.37
N HIS A 159 8.49 13.55 -19.13
CA HIS A 159 7.76 13.95 -20.33
C HIS A 159 6.62 14.91 -19.99
N PHE A 160 5.71 14.54 -19.07
CA PHE A 160 4.57 15.39 -18.74
C PHE A 160 4.93 16.63 -17.92
N ALA A 161 6.02 16.61 -17.16
CA ALA A 161 6.58 17.82 -16.55
C ALA A 161 7.07 18.85 -17.59
N SER A 162 7.56 18.39 -18.76
CA SER A 162 7.99 19.27 -19.86
C SER A 162 6.91 19.56 -20.89
N ARG A 163 5.87 18.72 -20.97
CA ARG A 163 4.78 18.79 -21.96
C ARG A 163 3.44 18.31 -21.36
N PRO A 164 2.79 19.07 -20.47
CA PRO A 164 1.60 18.62 -19.76
C PRO A 164 0.43 18.19 -20.66
N GLY A 165 0.32 18.77 -21.86
CA GLY A 165 -0.75 18.50 -22.84
C GLY A 165 -0.38 17.61 -24.03
N ASP A 166 0.80 16.96 -24.09
CA ASP A 166 1.14 16.11 -25.25
C ASP A 166 0.38 14.77 -25.20
N GLU A 167 -0.78 14.72 -25.86
CA GLU A 167 -1.71 13.58 -25.84
C GLU A 167 -1.10 12.27 -26.37
N ARG A 168 0.03 12.36 -27.08
CA ARG A 168 0.76 11.20 -27.63
C ARG A 168 1.66 10.54 -26.57
N GLY A 169 2.02 11.27 -25.53
CA GLY A 169 2.99 10.85 -24.52
C GLY A 169 4.42 10.66 -25.05
N PRO A 170 5.29 9.96 -24.28
CA PRO A 170 6.66 9.66 -24.68
C PRO A 170 6.73 8.92 -26.03
N SER A 171 7.73 9.26 -26.85
CA SER A 171 7.90 8.65 -28.17
C SER A 171 8.20 7.15 -28.08
N SER A 172 7.74 6.37 -29.07
CA SER A 172 8.00 4.91 -29.10
C SER A 172 9.49 4.52 -28.98
N PRO A 173 10.47 5.24 -29.58
CA PRO A 173 11.90 4.97 -29.34
C PRO A 173 12.34 5.20 -27.88
N ALA A 174 11.78 6.20 -27.20
CA ALA A 174 12.07 6.46 -25.79
C ALA A 174 11.48 5.38 -24.88
N ILE A 175 10.22 4.98 -25.12
CA ILE A 175 9.57 3.87 -24.42
C ILE A 175 10.37 2.57 -24.63
N ALA A 176 10.74 2.25 -25.87
CA ALA A 176 11.54 1.07 -26.19
C ALA A 176 12.93 1.08 -25.51
N LYS A 177 13.55 2.26 -25.32
CA LYS A 177 14.78 2.42 -24.53
C LYS A 177 14.52 2.12 -23.05
N GLY A 178 13.41 2.58 -22.49
CA GLY A 178 12.96 2.25 -21.14
C GLY A 178 12.77 0.75 -20.94
N CYS A 179 12.00 0.08 -21.82
CA CYS A 179 11.72 -1.37 -21.72
C CYS A 179 13.01 -2.23 -21.68
N ARG A 180 14.08 -1.83 -22.38
CA ARG A 180 15.37 -2.55 -22.36
C ARG A 180 16.06 -2.56 -20.98
N LEU A 181 15.68 -1.66 -20.08
CA LEU A 181 16.19 -1.55 -18.71
C LEU A 181 15.45 -2.47 -17.73
N LEU A 182 14.24 -2.95 -18.09
CA LEU A 182 13.37 -3.76 -17.24
C LEU A 182 13.76 -5.25 -17.17
N THR A 183 14.92 -5.66 -17.68
CA THR A 183 15.36 -7.06 -17.66
C THR A 183 15.73 -7.52 -16.25
N TRP A 184 14.77 -8.01 -15.47
CA TRP A 184 14.95 -8.43 -14.07
C TRP A 184 16.15 -9.37 -13.85
N ARG A 185 16.37 -10.33 -14.77
CA ARG A 185 17.51 -11.27 -14.73
C ARG A 185 18.90 -10.62 -14.84
N LYS A 186 19.02 -9.32 -15.14
CA LYS A 186 20.29 -8.58 -15.13
C LYS A 186 20.63 -7.96 -13.77
N LEU A 187 19.64 -7.82 -12.88
CA LEU A 187 19.87 -7.39 -11.49
C LEU A 187 20.66 -8.49 -10.74
N ARG A 188 21.57 -8.09 -9.86
CA ARG A 188 22.35 -8.99 -9.00
C ARG A 188 22.14 -8.59 -7.55
N TYR A 189 21.79 -9.54 -6.69
CA TYR A 189 21.66 -9.27 -5.26
C TYR A 189 22.06 -10.48 -4.41
N ASP A 190 22.72 -10.21 -3.30
CA ASP A 190 23.10 -11.17 -2.27
C ASP A 190 23.15 -10.47 -0.89
N ARG A 191 23.70 -11.14 0.14
CA ARG A 191 23.84 -10.54 1.48
C ARG A 191 24.88 -9.41 1.55
N ARG A 192 25.75 -9.26 0.55
CA ARG A 192 26.85 -8.28 0.50
C ARG A 192 26.47 -7.03 -0.29
N SER A 193 25.67 -7.16 -1.35
CA SER A 193 25.23 -6.03 -2.18
C SER A 193 23.97 -6.29 -3.00
N VAL A 194 23.28 -5.20 -3.37
CA VAL A 194 22.35 -5.14 -4.51
C VAL A 194 23.00 -4.28 -5.60
N GLN A 195 22.93 -4.72 -6.85
CA GLN A 195 23.52 -4.06 -8.01
C GLN A 195 22.49 -3.99 -9.15
N LEU A 196 22.23 -2.77 -9.64
CA LEU A 196 21.34 -2.50 -10.77
C LEU A 196 22.12 -2.44 -12.09
N PRO A 197 21.51 -2.87 -13.21
CA PRO A 197 22.02 -2.56 -14.54
C PRO A 197 22.09 -1.05 -14.75
N ARG A 198 23.13 -0.56 -15.46
CA ARG A 198 23.31 0.88 -15.73
C ARG A 198 22.05 1.52 -16.33
N GLY A 199 21.52 2.53 -15.65
CA GLY A 199 20.32 3.28 -16.05
C GLY A 199 18.98 2.64 -15.66
N ALA A 200 18.96 1.40 -15.15
CA ALA A 200 17.75 0.82 -14.58
C ALA A 200 17.45 1.46 -13.22
N ARG A 201 16.16 1.59 -12.87
CA ARG A 201 15.71 2.12 -11.57
C ARG A 201 14.65 1.21 -10.98
N LEU A 202 14.80 0.91 -9.70
CA LEU A 202 13.97 0.02 -8.92
C LEU A 202 12.88 0.82 -8.16
N THR A 203 11.67 0.30 -8.11
CA THR A 203 10.57 0.83 -7.30
C THR A 203 9.89 -0.30 -6.54
N PHE A 204 9.60 -0.09 -5.27
CA PHE A 204 8.78 -1.01 -4.48
C PHE A 204 7.32 -0.54 -4.32
N ASN A 205 6.87 0.49 -5.04
CA ASN A 205 5.53 1.05 -4.89
C ASN A 205 4.39 0.02 -5.09
N GLY A 206 4.65 -1.10 -5.77
CA GLY A 206 3.70 -2.21 -5.97
C GLY A 206 3.75 -3.34 -4.93
N ILE A 207 4.52 -3.21 -3.84
CA ILE A 207 4.72 -4.29 -2.84
C ILE A 207 5.12 -3.81 -1.43
N ALA A 208 5.72 -2.62 -1.31
CA ALA A 208 6.22 -2.09 -0.04
C ALA A 208 5.09 -1.84 0.97
N GLN A 209 3.92 -1.38 0.52
CA GLN A 209 2.82 -1.06 1.43
C GLN A 209 2.28 -2.33 2.09
N GLY A 210 2.04 -3.37 1.28
CA GLY A 210 1.71 -4.70 1.78
C GLY A 210 2.78 -5.29 2.71
N TYR A 211 4.06 -5.12 2.36
CA TYR A 211 5.17 -5.58 3.19
C TYR A 211 5.22 -4.89 4.55
N VAL A 212 5.19 -3.56 4.61
CA VAL A 212 5.23 -2.80 5.88
C VAL A 212 4.01 -3.13 6.75
N THR A 213 2.83 -3.25 6.14
CA THR A 213 1.61 -3.74 6.80
C THR A 213 1.82 -5.12 7.43
N ASP A 214 2.39 -6.09 6.71
CA ASP A 214 2.66 -7.43 7.27
C ASP A 214 3.73 -7.43 8.36
N ARG A 215 4.80 -6.61 8.25
CA ARG A 215 5.86 -6.52 9.27
C ARG A 215 5.33 -5.97 10.59
N VAL A 216 4.48 -4.93 10.54
CA VAL A 216 3.83 -4.37 11.72
C VAL A 216 2.75 -5.31 12.27
N ALA A 217 1.93 -5.94 11.43
CA ALA A 217 1.00 -6.96 11.90
C ALA A 217 1.71 -8.12 12.60
N ALA A 218 2.87 -8.56 12.10
CA ALA A 218 3.68 -9.59 12.75
C ALA A 218 4.30 -9.11 14.09
N LEU A 219 4.62 -7.82 14.24
CA LEU A 219 5.05 -7.26 15.52
C LEU A 219 3.89 -7.27 16.53
N LEU A 220 2.74 -6.72 16.15
CA LEU A 220 1.54 -6.64 16.99
C LEU A 220 1.07 -8.04 17.44
N ALA A 221 1.03 -9.01 16.52
CA ALA A 221 0.69 -10.39 16.84
C ALA A 221 1.66 -11.02 17.87
N ARG A 222 2.97 -10.78 17.77
CA ARG A 222 3.95 -11.24 18.78
C ARG A 222 3.78 -10.59 20.16
N LYS A 223 3.29 -9.35 20.21
CA LYS A 223 2.94 -8.64 21.46
C LYS A 223 1.55 -9.03 22.01
N GLY A 224 0.88 -10.01 21.40
CA GLY A 224 -0.42 -10.53 21.83
C GLY A 224 -1.64 -9.76 21.32
N TRP A 225 -1.46 -8.83 20.38
CA TRP A 225 -2.56 -8.02 19.85
C TRP A 225 -3.39 -8.78 18.82
N MET A 226 -4.39 -9.49 19.34
CA MET A 226 -5.44 -10.12 18.55
C MET A 226 -6.77 -10.03 19.33
N PRO A 227 -7.78 -9.29 18.83
CA PRO A 227 -7.85 -8.76 17.48
C PRO A 227 -7.24 -7.37 17.26
N ALA A 228 -6.82 -7.14 16.03
CA ALA A 228 -6.30 -5.85 15.57
C ALA A 228 -6.49 -5.69 14.05
N LEU A 229 -6.47 -4.44 13.57
CA LEU A 229 -6.53 -4.11 12.15
C LEU A 229 -5.44 -3.10 11.78
N VAL A 230 -4.59 -3.47 10.82
CA VAL A 230 -3.49 -2.65 10.30
C VAL A 230 -3.87 -2.15 8.91
N ASN A 231 -3.64 -0.86 8.63
CA ASN A 231 -3.78 -0.26 7.31
C ASN A 231 -2.68 0.78 7.05
N PHE A 232 -1.81 0.52 6.08
CA PHE A 232 -0.81 1.47 5.56
C PHE A 232 -0.95 1.70 4.04
N GLY A 233 -2.21 1.76 3.57
CA GLY A 233 -2.61 1.68 2.16
C GLY A 233 -3.27 0.33 1.89
N GLU A 234 -2.60 -0.74 2.29
CA GLU A 234 -3.12 -2.12 2.23
C GLU A 234 -3.45 -2.63 3.64
N TYR A 235 -4.50 -3.45 3.75
CA TYR A 235 -5.08 -3.88 5.02
C TYR A 235 -4.63 -5.28 5.44
N ARG A 236 -4.44 -5.45 6.75
CA ARG A 236 -4.17 -6.73 7.41
C ARG A 236 -4.97 -6.84 8.70
N ALA A 237 -5.89 -7.80 8.74
CA ALA A 237 -6.61 -8.19 9.93
C ALA A 237 -5.80 -9.23 10.75
N LEU A 238 -5.83 -9.09 12.06
CA LEU A 238 -5.36 -10.08 13.02
C LEU A 238 -6.58 -10.58 13.82
N GLY A 239 -6.86 -11.88 13.76
CA GLY A 239 -8.02 -12.49 14.42
C GLY A 239 -9.37 -12.10 13.81
N ARG A 240 -10.40 -12.08 14.66
CA ARG A 240 -11.79 -11.72 14.32
C ARG A 240 -12.21 -10.51 15.16
N HIS A 241 -13.11 -9.68 14.66
CA HIS A 241 -13.68 -8.54 15.40
C HIS A 241 -14.15 -8.98 16.81
N PRO A 242 -14.06 -8.14 17.86
CA PRO A 242 -14.45 -8.54 19.22
C PRO A 242 -15.86 -9.13 19.33
N SER A 243 -16.79 -8.67 18.48
CA SER A 243 -18.15 -9.21 18.35
C SER A 243 -18.23 -10.58 17.64
N GLY A 244 -17.13 -11.33 17.54
CA GLY A 244 -17.09 -12.66 16.91
C GLY A 244 -17.27 -12.71 15.38
N ARG A 245 -17.28 -11.58 14.66
CA ARG A 245 -17.41 -11.52 13.18
C ARG A 245 -16.07 -11.29 12.47
N PRO A 246 -15.89 -11.59 11.17
CA PRO A 246 -14.73 -11.11 10.41
C PRO A 246 -14.67 -9.57 10.40
N PHE A 247 -13.50 -8.99 10.22
CA PHE A 247 -13.42 -7.56 9.88
C PHE A 247 -14.09 -7.32 8.52
N MET A 248 -14.90 -6.28 8.40
CA MET A 248 -15.59 -5.94 7.16
C MET A 248 -14.95 -4.67 6.57
N LEU A 249 -14.43 -4.76 5.35
CA LEU A 249 -13.85 -3.61 4.64
C LEU A 249 -14.71 -3.18 3.46
N GLY A 250 -14.89 -1.88 3.28
CA GLY A 250 -15.59 -1.29 2.15
C GLY A 250 -14.66 -1.13 0.94
N LEU A 251 -15.13 -1.60 -0.21
CA LEU A 251 -14.48 -1.36 -1.50
C LEU A 251 -15.02 -0.03 -2.03
N ALA A 252 -14.23 1.04 -1.94
CA ALA A 252 -14.69 2.37 -2.32
C ALA A 252 -14.75 2.47 -3.85
N ASP A 253 -15.77 3.15 -4.39
CA ASP A 253 -15.86 3.37 -5.83
C ASP A 253 -14.74 4.33 -6.29
N PRO A 254 -13.80 3.89 -7.15
CA PRO A 254 -12.74 4.75 -7.67
C PRO A 254 -13.26 5.89 -8.56
N LEU A 255 -14.45 5.71 -9.16
CA LEU A 255 -15.11 6.69 -10.03
C LEU A 255 -15.98 7.68 -9.22
N HIS A 256 -16.53 7.24 -8.09
CA HIS A 256 -17.42 8.04 -7.24
C HIS A 256 -16.91 8.10 -5.79
N PRO A 257 -15.94 9.00 -5.48
CA PRO A 257 -15.35 9.11 -4.15
C PRO A 257 -16.38 9.28 -3.04
N GLY A 258 -16.34 8.39 -2.04
CA GLY A 258 -17.31 8.36 -0.93
C GLY A 258 -18.41 7.31 -1.08
N GLN A 259 -18.60 6.75 -2.28
CA GLN A 259 -19.46 5.57 -2.47
C GLN A 259 -18.68 4.27 -2.22
N VAL A 260 -19.42 3.20 -1.90
CA VAL A 260 -18.87 1.86 -1.61
C VAL A 260 -19.58 0.83 -2.46
N LEU A 261 -18.85 0.20 -3.38
CA LEU A 261 -19.35 -0.79 -4.35
C LEU A 261 -19.71 -2.13 -3.72
N GLY A 262 -19.17 -2.41 -2.53
CA GLY A 262 -19.40 -3.64 -1.80
C GLY A 262 -18.59 -3.71 -0.52
N ARG A 263 -18.84 -4.72 0.30
CA ARG A 263 -18.08 -4.99 1.53
C ARG A 263 -17.57 -6.42 1.52
N LEU A 264 -16.31 -6.61 1.88
CA LEU A 264 -15.69 -7.94 1.96
C LEU A 264 -15.34 -8.30 3.41
N PRO A 265 -15.60 -9.56 3.83
CA PRO A 265 -15.03 -10.10 5.07
C PRO A 265 -13.53 -10.36 4.86
N VAL A 266 -12.69 -9.68 5.64
CA VAL A 266 -11.24 -9.84 5.62
C VAL A 266 -10.81 -10.59 6.87
N SER A 267 -10.56 -11.88 6.70
CA SER A 267 -9.94 -12.75 7.71
C SER A 267 -8.41 -12.70 7.69
N ARG A 268 -7.83 -12.10 6.64
CA ARG A 268 -6.37 -12.03 6.41
C ARG A 268 -5.97 -10.67 5.87
N ALA A 269 -5.81 -10.50 4.56
CA ALA A 269 -5.38 -9.23 3.97
C ALA A 269 -6.21 -8.85 2.75
N LEU A 270 -6.27 -7.54 2.47
CA LEU A 270 -6.90 -6.96 1.29
C LEU A 270 -6.04 -5.80 0.79
N ALA A 271 -5.74 -5.78 -0.51
CA ALA A 271 -5.04 -4.69 -1.17
C ALA A 271 -5.82 -4.18 -2.38
N ALA A 272 -5.50 -2.97 -2.84
CA ALA A 272 -6.15 -2.36 -4.00
C ALA A 272 -5.19 -1.63 -4.96
N SER A 273 -5.53 -1.68 -6.25
CA SER A 273 -4.86 -0.92 -7.31
C SER A 273 -5.88 -0.25 -8.22
N SER A 274 -5.56 0.95 -8.70
CA SER A 274 -6.42 1.74 -9.59
C SER A 274 -5.57 2.69 -10.43
N PRO A 275 -5.81 2.81 -11.74
CA PRO A 275 -5.13 3.81 -12.57
C PRO A 275 -5.44 5.25 -12.11
N LEU A 276 -6.54 5.46 -11.40
CA LEU A 276 -6.99 6.78 -10.93
C LEU A 276 -6.22 7.28 -9.70
N ALA A 277 -5.42 6.42 -9.03
CA ALA A 277 -4.66 6.78 -7.83
C ALA A 277 -3.39 7.62 -8.13
N ALA A 278 -2.84 7.54 -9.35
CA ALA A 278 -1.82 8.47 -9.85
C ALA A 278 -1.80 8.48 -11.38
N ARG A 279 -1.82 9.69 -11.92
CA ARG A 279 -1.84 10.03 -13.35
C ARG A 279 -0.61 10.88 -13.66
N PHE A 280 -0.10 10.77 -14.89
CA PHE A 280 0.95 11.65 -15.41
C PHE A 280 0.36 12.86 -16.15
N ASP A 281 -0.85 12.73 -16.71
CA ASP A 281 -1.59 13.83 -17.35
C ASP A 281 -2.94 14.09 -16.67
N GLU A 282 -3.47 15.31 -16.81
CA GLU A 282 -4.73 15.72 -16.15
C GLU A 282 -5.93 14.89 -16.61
N ALA A 283 -6.00 14.62 -17.92
CA ALA A 283 -7.03 13.78 -18.53
C ALA A 283 -6.97 12.31 -18.08
N GLY A 284 -5.87 11.85 -17.47
CA GLY A 284 -5.73 10.50 -16.93
C GLY A 284 -5.57 9.40 -17.97
N ARG A 285 -5.18 9.74 -19.20
CA ARG A 285 -4.83 8.79 -20.27
C ARG A 285 -3.52 8.05 -19.93
N PHE A 286 -2.64 8.72 -19.20
CA PHE A 286 -1.35 8.19 -18.79
C PHE A 286 -1.34 8.03 -17.26
N HIS A 287 -1.17 6.79 -16.79
CA HIS A 287 -1.22 6.44 -15.37
C HIS A 287 -0.08 5.52 -14.95
N HIS A 288 0.23 5.55 -13.65
CA HIS A 288 1.38 4.83 -13.07
C HIS A 288 1.39 3.30 -13.23
N LEU A 289 0.22 2.68 -13.47
CA LEU A 289 0.11 1.26 -13.80
C LEU A 289 0.56 0.99 -15.25
N LEU A 290 1.88 1.03 -15.45
CA LEU A 290 2.56 0.75 -16.72
C LEU A 290 2.74 -0.77 -16.89
N ASP A 291 2.41 -1.30 -18.06
CA ASP A 291 2.70 -2.69 -18.43
C ASP A 291 4.19 -2.83 -18.78
N PRO A 292 4.99 -3.63 -18.04
CA PRO A 292 6.42 -3.84 -18.29
C PRO A 292 6.79 -4.31 -19.70
N ARG A 293 5.86 -4.94 -20.41
CA ARG A 293 6.08 -5.59 -21.71
C ARG A 293 5.93 -4.62 -22.87
N THR A 294 4.99 -3.67 -22.77
CA THR A 294 4.75 -2.62 -23.78
C THR A 294 5.42 -1.30 -23.42
N GLY A 295 5.72 -1.11 -22.13
CA GLY A 295 6.20 0.14 -21.55
C GLY A 295 5.14 1.24 -21.47
N ARG A 296 3.88 0.94 -21.75
CA ARG A 296 2.76 1.89 -21.80
C ARG A 296 1.79 1.67 -20.64
N PRO A 297 0.95 2.66 -20.28
CA PRO A 297 -0.18 2.45 -19.37
C PRO A 297 -1.03 1.24 -19.80
N ALA A 298 -1.42 0.40 -18.85
CA ALA A 298 -2.19 -0.81 -19.12
C ALA A 298 -3.62 -0.52 -19.60
N VAL A 299 -3.85 -0.72 -20.90
CA VAL A 299 -5.12 -0.41 -21.58
C VAL A 299 -6.35 -1.15 -21.01
N GLN A 300 -6.15 -2.34 -20.43
CA GLN A 300 -7.24 -3.14 -19.83
C GLN A 300 -7.32 -2.99 -18.30
N ALA A 301 -6.63 -2.01 -17.70
CA ALA A 301 -6.71 -1.77 -16.26
C ALA A 301 -8.15 -1.38 -15.86
N PRO A 302 -8.79 -2.09 -14.92
CA PRO A 302 -10.11 -1.68 -14.42
C PRO A 302 -9.95 -0.40 -13.58
N ALA A 303 -11.01 0.41 -13.47
CA ALA A 303 -11.01 1.61 -12.64
C ALA A 303 -10.65 1.31 -11.18
N GLY A 304 -10.99 0.12 -10.67
CA GLY A 304 -10.43 -0.46 -9.46
C GLY A 304 -10.27 -1.97 -9.56
N LEU A 305 -9.22 -2.48 -8.91
CA LEU A 305 -8.96 -3.89 -8.69
C LEU A 305 -8.63 -4.11 -7.20
N TRP A 306 -9.23 -5.13 -6.60
CA TRP A 306 -9.00 -5.54 -5.22
C TRP A 306 -8.55 -6.99 -5.16
N VAL A 307 -7.60 -7.30 -4.27
CA VAL A 307 -7.11 -8.66 -4.06
C VAL A 307 -7.11 -8.98 -2.57
N ALA A 308 -7.80 -10.06 -2.20
CA ALA A 308 -7.70 -10.66 -0.87
C ALA A 308 -6.74 -11.86 -0.92
N ALA A 309 -5.83 -11.95 0.06
CA ALA A 309 -4.79 -12.98 0.07
C ALA A 309 -4.35 -13.39 1.50
N GLY A 310 -3.45 -14.37 1.56
CA GLY A 310 -2.87 -14.89 2.80
C GLY A 310 -2.13 -13.85 3.66
N ASN A 311 -1.56 -12.81 3.03
CA ASN A 311 -0.82 -11.71 3.64
C ASN A 311 -0.93 -10.46 2.73
N ALA A 312 -0.61 -9.28 3.24
CA ALA A 312 -0.79 -8.01 2.53
C ALA A 312 0.25 -7.82 1.41
N THR A 313 1.47 -8.34 1.57
CA THR A 313 2.54 -8.35 0.55
C THR A 313 2.07 -9.06 -0.73
N THR A 314 1.44 -10.23 -0.58
CA THR A 314 0.85 -11.01 -1.69
C THR A 314 -0.32 -10.26 -2.32
N ALA A 315 -1.18 -9.64 -1.50
CA ALA A 315 -2.31 -8.88 -2.02
C ALA A 315 -1.85 -7.68 -2.88
N ASP A 316 -0.89 -6.89 -2.40
CA ASP A 316 -0.34 -5.69 -3.05
C ASP A 316 0.34 -6.01 -4.40
N ALA A 317 1.26 -6.98 -4.39
CA ALA A 317 1.98 -7.39 -5.59
C ALA A 317 1.04 -7.97 -6.66
N LEU A 318 0.06 -8.78 -6.25
CA LEU A 318 -0.93 -9.32 -7.16
C LEU A 318 -1.95 -8.27 -7.63
N SER A 319 -2.32 -7.26 -6.82
CA SER A 319 -3.22 -6.21 -7.28
C SER A 319 -2.57 -5.35 -8.36
N THR A 320 -1.28 -5.07 -8.20
CA THR A 320 -0.46 -4.39 -9.22
C THR A 320 -0.36 -5.25 -10.49
N ALA A 321 0.01 -6.53 -10.35
CA ALA A 321 0.19 -7.45 -11.48
C ALA A 321 -1.10 -7.68 -12.28
N LEU A 322 -2.20 -8.00 -11.60
CA LEU A 322 -3.48 -8.28 -12.24
C LEU A 322 -4.03 -7.04 -12.95
N SER A 323 -3.79 -5.83 -12.44
CA SER A 323 -4.22 -4.59 -13.12
C SER A 323 -3.55 -4.38 -14.47
N VAL A 324 -2.31 -4.84 -14.66
CA VAL A 324 -1.60 -4.73 -15.96
C VAL A 324 -1.76 -5.96 -16.86
N MET A 325 -2.19 -7.10 -16.31
CA MET A 325 -2.53 -8.30 -17.07
C MET A 325 -3.80 -8.14 -17.91
N THR A 326 -3.84 -8.84 -19.04
CA THR A 326 -5.05 -9.07 -19.83
C THR A 326 -6.06 -9.97 -19.09
N ARG A 327 -7.33 -9.95 -19.50
CA ARG A 327 -8.37 -10.82 -18.92
C ARG A 327 -7.99 -12.31 -18.89
N THR A 328 -7.35 -12.81 -19.94
CA THR A 328 -6.94 -14.23 -20.05
C THR A 328 -5.80 -14.57 -19.08
N GLU A 329 -4.82 -13.67 -18.93
CA GLU A 329 -3.71 -13.83 -17.99
C GLU A 329 -4.19 -13.80 -16.53
N ARG A 330 -5.09 -12.86 -16.18
CA ARG A 330 -5.71 -12.79 -14.85
C ARG A 330 -6.35 -14.12 -14.46
N ARG A 331 -7.17 -14.69 -15.35
CA ARG A 331 -7.84 -15.98 -15.16
C ARG A 331 -6.83 -17.11 -14.95
N ARG A 332 -5.85 -17.24 -15.86
CA ARG A 332 -4.81 -18.27 -15.82
C ARG A 332 -3.96 -18.20 -14.54
N LEU A 333 -3.65 -16.99 -14.06
CA LEU A 333 -2.91 -16.81 -12.81
C LEU A 333 -3.78 -17.18 -11.60
N LEU A 334 -5.01 -16.65 -11.51
CA LEU A 334 -5.91 -16.91 -10.39
C LEU A 334 -6.27 -18.39 -10.27
N GLY A 335 -6.49 -19.10 -11.39
CA GLY A 335 -6.72 -20.55 -11.40
C GLY A 335 -5.54 -21.41 -10.92
N ARG A 336 -4.34 -20.82 -10.75
CA ARG A 336 -3.14 -21.48 -10.18
C ARG A 336 -2.88 -21.09 -8.71
N LEU A 337 -3.65 -20.16 -8.14
CA LEU A 337 -3.40 -19.59 -6.82
C LEU A 337 -4.47 -20.01 -5.81
N SER A 338 -4.09 -20.82 -4.83
CA SER A 338 -4.96 -21.14 -3.70
C SER A 338 -5.01 -19.99 -2.68
N GLY A 339 -6.21 -19.73 -2.14
CA GLY A 339 -6.39 -18.71 -1.10
C GLY A 339 -6.18 -17.26 -1.55
N VAL A 340 -6.28 -16.99 -2.85
CA VAL A 340 -6.31 -15.65 -3.44
C VAL A 340 -7.67 -15.45 -4.13
N THR A 341 -8.32 -14.32 -3.84
CA THR A 341 -9.55 -13.91 -4.52
C THR A 341 -9.39 -12.48 -5.00
N ALA A 342 -9.86 -12.16 -6.21
CA ALA A 342 -9.76 -10.83 -6.77
C ALA A 342 -11.11 -10.33 -7.30
N TRP A 343 -11.30 -9.01 -7.26
CA TRP A 343 -12.47 -8.30 -7.77
C TRP A 343 -12.04 -7.10 -8.61
N GLN A 344 -12.89 -6.67 -9.53
CA GLN A 344 -12.67 -5.50 -10.36
C GLN A 344 -13.96 -4.68 -10.54
N THR A 345 -13.83 -3.41 -10.89
CA THR A 345 -14.94 -2.61 -11.43
C THR A 345 -15.29 -3.08 -12.84
N THR A 346 -16.58 -3.21 -13.16
CA THR A 346 -17.07 -3.30 -14.53
C THR A 346 -17.16 -1.91 -15.17
N GLY A 347 -17.35 -1.84 -16.49
CA GLY A 347 -17.62 -0.57 -17.19
C GLY A 347 -18.94 0.11 -16.78
N GLY A 348 -19.86 -0.62 -16.14
CA GLY A 348 -21.10 -0.08 -15.57
C GLY A 348 -20.98 0.32 -14.09
N GLY A 349 -19.77 0.46 -13.56
CA GLY A 349 -19.55 0.87 -12.16
C GLY A 349 -19.88 -0.20 -11.11
N THR A 350 -20.11 -1.46 -11.50
CA THR A 350 -20.43 -2.54 -10.55
C THR A 350 -19.21 -3.36 -10.16
N LEU A 351 -19.25 -4.02 -8.99
CA LEU A 351 -18.20 -4.94 -8.54
C LEU A 351 -18.36 -6.33 -9.19
N GLN A 352 -17.32 -6.85 -9.82
CA GLN A 352 -17.25 -8.20 -10.38
C GLN A 352 -16.10 -8.99 -9.76
N GLN A 353 -16.39 -10.18 -9.21
CA GLN A 353 -15.35 -11.12 -8.82
C GLN A 353 -14.70 -11.76 -10.06
N LEU A 354 -13.37 -11.78 -10.09
CA LEU A 354 -12.61 -12.50 -11.10
C LEU A 354 -12.68 -14.00 -10.79
N LYS A 355 -13.26 -14.77 -11.71
CA LYS A 355 -13.26 -16.23 -11.68
C LYS A 355 -11.95 -16.76 -12.27
N SER A 356 -11.45 -17.86 -11.71
CA SER A 356 -10.46 -18.75 -12.36
C SER A 356 -10.97 -19.23 -13.71
#